data_AF-A0A924NKB7-F1
#
_entry.id   AF-A0A924NKB7-F1
#
_cell.length_a   1.000
_cell.length_b   1.000
_cell.length_c   1.000
_cell.angle_alpha   90.00
_cell.angle_beta   90.00
_cell.angle_gamma   90.00
#
_symmetry.space_group_name_H-M   'P 1'
#
loop_
_entity.id
_entity.type
_entity.pdbx_description
1 polymer ?
#
loop_
_entity_poly.entity_id
_entity_poly.type
_entity_poly.pdbx_seq_one_letter_code
_entity_poly.pdbx_strand_id
1 'polypeptide(L)'
;MEWHLRDLTDAVLEQAVALDGRSTTVGQHPLFGLSEVVASLVAGSPAVAAEAGGRLIGTAVGRVDHDRGWVLRITLDPEWRGRGLGSDLLAALEQRLVTAGARRLTCALPAGETGSEALRNSGFLERSDIAWWDKVERVRPEDVGAAAALGGSVPPANLWQQVQGMAAEKALIERRIVLPLSQPSLADEHGVREPRAVMLFGPPGTGKTTFARAVASRLGWPFVELFPSRLGVSAAGVAGGLSEAFEALARMEHVLVFIDEVEEIAASRDAPGADVGVVNELLKSIVTSRERPQRLLVCATNSIALLDAAFLRHG
;
A
#
# COMPACT_ATOMS: atom_id res chain seq x y z
N MET A 1 46.42 0.78 7.62
CA MET A 1 45.50 1.52 6.74
C MET A 1 44.50 2.21 7.64
N GLU A 2 44.60 3.53 7.76
CA GLU A 2 43.67 4.36 8.54
C GLU A 2 42.41 4.66 7.71
N TRP A 3 41.25 4.67 8.36
CA TRP A 3 40.02 5.23 7.82
C TRP A 3 39.67 6.50 8.57
N HIS A 4 38.90 7.37 7.93
CA HIS A 4 38.40 8.60 8.53
C HIS A 4 36.88 8.58 8.58
N LEU A 5 36.33 8.96 9.73
CA LEU A 5 34.89 9.08 9.94
C LEU A 5 34.45 10.52 9.65
N ARG A 6 33.33 10.67 8.96
CA ARG A 6 32.70 11.96 8.69
C ARG A 6 31.18 11.84 8.68
N ASP A 7 30.49 12.97 8.65
CA ASP A 7 29.04 12.97 8.41
C ASP A 7 28.73 12.44 7.02
N LEU A 8 27.76 11.53 6.96
CA LEU A 8 27.19 11.08 5.70
C LEU A 8 26.20 12.14 5.22
N THR A 9 26.43 12.68 4.04
CA THR A 9 25.60 13.70 3.40
C THR A 9 24.99 13.17 2.12
N ASP A 10 23.92 13.81 1.64
CA ASP A 10 23.22 13.42 0.40
C ASP A 10 24.13 13.37 -0.83
N ALA A 11 25.26 14.10 -0.82
CA ALA A 11 26.22 14.14 -1.92
C ALA A 11 26.90 12.78 -2.19
N VAL A 12 26.90 11.85 -1.23
CA VAL A 12 27.49 10.51 -1.38
C VAL A 12 26.45 9.39 -1.31
N LEU A 13 25.17 9.74 -1.48
CA LEU A 13 24.06 8.78 -1.43
C LEU A 13 24.22 7.66 -2.45
N GLU A 14 24.61 7.98 -3.69
CA GLU A 14 24.84 6.97 -4.74
C GLU A 14 25.92 5.96 -4.35
N GLN A 15 27.02 6.43 -3.74
CA GLN A 15 28.09 5.55 -3.26
C GLN A 15 27.62 4.68 -2.10
N ALA A 16 26.82 5.24 -1.19
CA ALA A 16 26.24 4.50 -0.06
C ALA A 16 25.28 3.39 -0.55
N VAL A 17 24.42 3.69 -1.53
CA VAL A 17 23.53 2.71 -2.17
C VAL A 17 24.33 1.60 -2.85
N ALA A 18 25.38 1.94 -3.61
CA ALA A 18 26.24 0.97 -4.28
C ALA A 18 27.05 0.10 -3.30
N LEU A 19 27.39 0.65 -2.13
CA LEU A 19 28.03 -0.10 -1.06
C LEU A 19 27.05 -1.07 -0.38
N ASP A 20 25.79 -0.66 -0.17
CA ASP A 20 24.75 -1.49 0.45
C ASP A 20 24.49 -2.79 -0.32
N GLY A 21 24.36 -2.69 -1.65
CA GLY A 21 24.15 -3.85 -2.51
C GLY A 21 25.29 -4.87 -2.46
N ARG A 22 26.52 -4.46 -2.11
CA ARG A 22 27.69 -5.34 -1.98
C ARG A 22 27.93 -5.81 -0.54
N SER A 23 27.31 -5.16 0.44
CA SER A 23 27.52 -5.44 1.86
C SER A 23 26.62 -6.55 2.40
N THR A 24 25.54 -6.89 1.71
CA THR A 24 24.59 -7.89 2.20
C THR A 24 25.25 -9.28 2.28
N THR A 25 25.21 -9.92 3.45
CA THR A 25 25.84 -11.25 3.69
C THR A 25 24.86 -12.40 3.81
N VAL A 26 23.57 -12.11 3.87
CA VAL A 26 22.50 -13.10 4.03
C VAL A 26 21.45 -12.87 2.95
N GLY A 27 20.81 -13.93 2.47
CA GLY A 27 19.72 -13.82 1.48
C GLY A 27 18.41 -13.29 2.04
N GLN A 28 18.41 -12.72 3.26
CA GLN A 28 17.23 -12.14 3.90
C GLN A 28 17.20 -10.64 3.65
N HIS A 29 16.00 -10.09 3.46
CA HIS A 29 15.84 -8.64 3.29
C HIS A 29 16.13 -7.92 4.62
N PRO A 30 16.86 -6.80 4.57
CA PRO A 30 17.03 -5.93 5.73
C PRO A 30 15.69 -5.45 6.26
N LEU A 31 15.61 -5.23 7.57
CA LEU A 31 14.40 -4.80 8.25
C LEU A 31 13.88 -3.45 7.73
N PHE A 32 14.79 -2.48 7.59
CA PHE A 32 14.49 -1.16 7.04
C PHE A 32 14.93 -1.12 5.58
N GLY A 33 13.99 -0.85 4.68
CA GLY A 33 14.24 -0.79 3.23
C GLY A 33 15.18 0.36 2.86
N LEU A 34 15.79 0.29 1.67
CA LEU A 34 16.68 1.36 1.19
C LEU A 34 15.96 2.71 1.10
N SER A 35 14.68 2.72 0.71
CA SER A 35 13.84 3.92 0.67
C SER A 35 13.73 4.60 2.03
N GLU A 36 13.64 3.85 3.12
CA GLU A 36 13.56 4.39 4.48
C GLU A 36 14.90 4.95 4.96
N VAL A 37 16.00 4.27 4.61
CA VAL A 37 17.36 4.75 4.87
C VAL A 37 17.58 6.08 4.14
N VAL A 38 17.24 6.14 2.85
CA VAL A 38 17.33 7.37 2.03
C VAL A 38 16.45 8.47 2.60
N ALA A 39 15.19 8.18 2.94
CA ALA A 39 14.29 9.17 3.53
C ALA A 39 14.83 9.72 4.86
N SER A 40 15.48 8.88 5.67
CA SER A 40 16.10 9.30 6.92
C SER A 40 17.31 10.21 6.70
N LEU A 41 18.13 9.93 5.67
CA LEU A 41 19.26 10.79 5.28
C LEU A 41 18.79 12.16 4.80
N VAL A 42 17.80 12.19 3.90
CA VAL A 42 17.18 13.43 3.39
C VAL A 42 16.54 14.24 4.53
N ALA A 43 15.99 13.57 5.55
CA ALA A 43 15.47 14.21 6.75
C ALA A 43 16.56 14.73 7.72
N GLY A 44 17.84 14.56 7.40
CA GLY A 44 18.96 14.99 8.24
C GLY A 44 19.16 14.12 9.48
N SER A 45 18.72 12.85 9.44
CA SER A 45 18.89 11.95 10.58
C SER A 45 20.37 11.61 10.82
N PRO A 46 20.78 11.28 12.07
CA PRO A 46 22.15 10.91 12.40
C PRO A 46 22.74 9.86 11.46
N ALA A 47 23.82 10.21 10.76
CA ALA A 47 24.46 9.32 9.80
C ALA A 47 25.96 9.55 9.71
N VAL A 48 26.70 8.46 9.52
CA VAL A 48 28.17 8.43 9.53
C VAL A 48 28.67 7.69 8.30
N ALA A 49 29.73 8.22 7.71
CA ALA A 49 30.48 7.62 6.63
C ALA A 49 31.91 7.32 7.09
N ALA A 50 32.48 6.22 6.62
CA ALA A 50 33.88 5.90 6.77
C ALA A 50 34.55 5.82 5.39
N GLU A 51 35.69 6.49 5.26
CA GLU A 51 36.44 6.56 4.01
C GLU A 51 37.89 6.13 4.19
N ALA A 52 38.42 5.42 3.20
CA ALA A 52 39.83 5.10 3.08
C ALA A 52 40.28 5.28 1.64
N GLY A 53 41.38 6.03 1.43
CA GLY A 53 41.91 6.28 0.09
C GLY A 53 40.93 7.00 -0.86
N GLY A 54 40.05 7.86 -0.32
CA GLY A 54 39.03 8.57 -1.10
C GLY A 54 37.83 7.73 -1.55
N ARG A 55 37.73 6.48 -1.08
CA ARG A 55 36.58 5.58 -1.33
C ARG A 55 35.76 5.42 -0.05
N LEU A 56 34.44 5.46 -0.18
CA LEU A 56 33.50 5.07 0.87
C LEU A 56 33.62 3.56 1.14
N ILE A 57 33.95 3.20 2.38
CA ILE A 57 34.17 1.81 2.80
C ILE A 57 33.19 1.37 3.90
N GLY A 58 32.40 2.28 4.46
CA GLY A 58 31.35 1.94 5.39
C GLY A 58 30.41 3.09 5.69
N THR A 59 29.20 2.77 6.12
CA THR A 59 28.21 3.74 6.58
C THR A 59 27.46 3.20 7.79
N ALA A 60 26.97 4.10 8.64
CA ALA A 60 26.00 3.78 9.68
C ALA A 60 24.94 4.88 9.71
N VAL A 61 23.68 4.49 9.58
CA VAL A 61 22.54 5.41 9.51
C VAL A 61 21.57 5.08 10.62
N GLY A 62 21.12 6.12 11.33
CA GLY A 62 20.14 6.00 12.38
C GLY A 62 19.08 7.08 12.32
N ARG A 63 18.10 6.99 13.21
CA ARG A 63 17.02 7.95 13.39
C ARG A 63 16.68 8.07 14.86
N VAL A 64 16.30 9.25 15.32
CA VAL A 64 15.72 9.43 16.65
C VAL A 64 14.21 9.54 16.53
N ASP A 65 13.50 8.75 17.32
CA ASP A 65 12.06 8.83 17.52
C ASP A 65 11.80 8.99 19.01
N HIS A 66 11.29 10.16 19.40
CA HIS A 66 11.21 10.60 20.80
C HIS A 66 12.55 10.45 21.54
N ASP A 67 12.63 9.58 22.55
CA ASP A 67 13.86 9.31 23.33
C ASP A 67 14.59 8.04 22.87
N ARG A 68 14.20 7.44 21.74
CA ARG A 68 14.79 6.22 21.21
C ARG A 68 15.57 6.48 19.92
N GLY A 69 16.84 6.08 19.93
CA GLY A 69 17.68 6.03 18.74
C GLY A 69 17.58 4.66 18.07
N TRP A 70 17.22 4.64 16.79
CA TRP A 70 17.21 3.46 15.95
C TRP A 70 18.45 3.45 15.07
N VAL A 71 19.19 2.34 15.06
CA VAL A 71 20.21 2.06 14.06
C VAL A 71 19.51 1.35 12.91
N LEU A 72 19.30 2.06 11.82
CA LEU A 72 18.54 1.59 10.66
C LEU A 72 19.38 0.71 9.74
N ARG A 73 20.65 1.09 9.56
CA ARG A 73 21.55 0.37 8.67
C ARG A 73 23.00 0.54 9.08
N ILE A 74 23.76 -0.56 9.03
CA ILE A 74 25.22 -0.55 9.06
C ILE A 74 25.69 -1.26 7.81
N THR A 75 26.48 -0.58 7.00
CA THR A 75 26.98 -1.10 5.73
C THR A 75 28.50 -1.11 5.80
N LEU A 76 29.12 -2.27 5.53
CA LEU A 76 30.56 -2.43 5.58
C LEU A 76 31.05 -3.07 4.28
N ASP A 77 32.05 -2.44 3.67
CA ASP A 77 32.77 -3.03 2.55
C ASP A 77 33.34 -4.40 2.94
N PRO A 78 33.08 -5.47 2.16
CA PRO A 78 33.53 -6.82 2.49
C PRO A 78 35.02 -6.93 2.79
N GLU A 79 35.87 -6.15 2.12
CA GLU A 79 37.33 -6.20 2.28
C GLU A 79 37.79 -5.65 3.64
N TRP A 80 36.96 -4.81 4.27
CA TRP A 80 37.28 -4.06 5.50
C TRP A 80 36.62 -4.64 6.76
N ARG A 81 35.91 -5.77 6.65
CA ARG A 81 35.27 -6.44 7.79
C ARG A 81 36.29 -7.06 8.75
N GLY A 82 35.89 -7.21 10.01
CA GLY A 82 36.73 -7.81 11.06
C GLY A 82 37.91 -6.94 11.50
N ARG A 83 37.98 -5.67 11.07
CA ARG A 83 39.08 -4.75 11.38
C ARG A 83 38.73 -3.70 12.45
N GLY A 84 37.51 -3.71 12.99
CA GLY A 84 37.01 -2.70 13.94
C GLY A 84 36.18 -1.58 13.30
N LEU A 85 36.17 -1.45 11.97
CA LEU A 85 35.42 -0.43 11.22
C LEU A 85 33.94 -0.30 11.65
N GLY A 86 33.25 -1.43 11.85
CA GLY A 86 31.86 -1.43 12.28
C GLY A 86 31.65 -0.87 13.68
N SER A 87 32.55 -1.17 14.62
CA SER A 87 32.49 -0.64 15.99
C SER A 87 32.74 0.87 16.00
N ASP A 88 33.68 1.35 15.19
CA ASP A 88 34.00 2.78 15.06
C ASP A 88 32.82 3.57 14.47
N LEU A 89 32.22 3.04 13.39
CA LEU A 89 31.00 3.61 12.80
C LEU A 89 29.85 3.65 13.80
N LEU A 90 29.65 2.57 14.55
CA LEU A 90 28.57 2.47 15.52
C LEU A 90 28.77 3.43 16.71
N ALA A 91 29.98 3.53 17.24
CA ALA A 91 30.31 4.47 18.31
C ALA A 91 30.08 5.93 17.87
N ALA A 92 30.50 6.28 16.65
CA ALA A 92 30.29 7.60 16.09
C ALA A 92 28.80 7.87 15.79
N LEU A 93 28.01 6.86 15.41
CA LEU A 93 26.57 6.99 15.23
C LEU A 93 25.87 7.16 16.59
N GLU A 94 26.25 6.36 17.59
CA GLU A 94 25.74 6.44 18.97
C GLU A 94 25.89 7.86 19.53
N GLN A 95 27.07 8.47 19.41
CA GLN A 95 27.28 9.84 19.87
C GLN A 95 26.30 10.83 19.20
N ARG A 96 26.05 10.67 17.90
CA ARG A 96 25.10 11.52 17.16
C ARG A 96 23.65 11.27 17.58
N LEU A 97 23.26 10.02 17.77
CA LEU A 97 21.91 9.66 18.26
C LEU A 97 21.66 10.22 19.66
N VAL A 98 22.64 10.11 20.56
CA VAL A 98 22.54 10.66 21.93
C VAL A 98 22.49 12.19 21.91
N THR A 99 23.32 12.83 21.07
CA THR A 99 23.28 14.30 20.88
C THR A 99 21.93 14.76 20.34
N ALA A 100 21.30 13.95 19.49
CA ALA A 100 19.95 14.19 18.97
C ALA A 100 18.82 13.84 19.97
N GLY A 101 19.14 13.46 21.21
CA GLY A 101 18.17 13.27 22.30
C GLY A 101 17.83 11.81 22.63
N ALA A 102 18.47 10.83 21.99
CA ALA A 102 18.23 9.43 22.31
C ALA A 102 18.80 9.07 23.69
N ARG A 103 18.00 8.35 24.48
CA ARG A 103 18.38 7.73 25.76
C ARG A 103 18.47 6.22 25.69
N ARG A 104 17.80 5.60 24.71
CA ARG A 104 17.86 4.18 24.44
C ARG A 104 18.19 3.95 22.97
N LEU A 105 19.20 3.13 22.70
CA LEU A 105 19.56 2.72 21.35
C LEU A 105 18.95 1.36 21.03
N THR A 106 18.53 1.15 19.79
CA THR A 106 17.88 -0.08 19.33
C THR A 106 18.33 -0.37 17.91
N CYS A 107 18.69 -1.61 17.63
CA CYS A 107 19.01 -2.10 16.30
C CYS A 107 18.31 -3.43 16.10
N ALA A 108 17.76 -3.64 14.91
CA ALA A 108 17.16 -4.90 14.50
C ALA A 108 17.74 -5.26 13.13
N LEU A 109 18.34 -6.44 13.08
CA LEU A 109 19.06 -6.97 11.91
C LEU A 109 18.66 -8.44 11.73
N PRO A 110 18.51 -8.92 10.49
CA PRO A 110 18.53 -10.34 10.18
C PRO A 110 19.58 -11.14 10.96
N ALA A 111 19.22 -12.34 11.38
CA ALA A 111 20.14 -13.21 12.12
C ALA A 111 21.37 -13.56 11.25
N GLY A 112 22.57 -13.32 11.78
CA GLY A 112 23.83 -13.54 11.06
C GLY A 112 24.21 -12.45 10.06
N GLU A 113 23.50 -11.32 10.05
CA GLU A 113 23.88 -10.16 9.25
C GLU A 113 25.20 -9.51 9.73
N THR A 114 25.92 -8.91 8.80
CA THR A 114 27.12 -8.13 9.12
C THR A 114 26.78 -6.98 10.06
N GLY A 115 27.50 -6.87 11.18
CA GLY A 115 27.29 -5.82 12.18
C GLY A 115 26.89 -6.33 13.57
N SER A 116 26.43 -7.59 13.71
CA SER A 116 26.10 -8.16 15.02
C SER A 116 27.29 -8.16 16.00
N GLU A 117 28.50 -8.41 15.49
CA GLU A 117 29.71 -8.33 16.32
C GLU A 117 30.03 -6.90 16.76
N ALA A 118 29.87 -5.92 15.88
CA ALA A 118 30.04 -4.50 16.23
C ALA A 118 29.04 -4.08 17.31
N LEU A 119 27.76 -4.48 17.18
CA LEU A 119 26.73 -4.24 18.19
C LEU A 119 27.11 -4.83 19.56
N ARG A 120 27.57 -6.09 19.60
CA ARG A 120 28.04 -6.71 20.85
C ARG A 120 29.23 -5.97 21.45
N ASN A 121 30.20 -5.57 20.62
CA ASN A 121 31.37 -4.81 21.04
C ASN A 121 31.01 -3.41 21.56
N SER A 122 29.89 -2.84 21.09
CA SER A 122 29.34 -1.56 21.56
C SER A 122 28.33 -1.71 22.70
N GLY A 123 28.23 -2.88 23.33
CA GLY A 123 27.40 -3.09 24.52
C GLY A 123 25.90 -3.33 24.26
N PHE A 124 25.50 -3.57 23.02
CA PHE A 124 24.13 -3.98 22.73
C PHE A 124 23.89 -5.42 23.21
N LEU A 125 22.75 -5.64 23.87
CA LEU A 125 22.30 -6.95 24.29
C LEU A 125 21.39 -7.56 23.22
N GLU A 126 21.75 -8.74 22.72
CA GLU A 126 20.99 -9.47 21.72
C GLU A 126 19.75 -10.14 22.33
N ARG A 127 18.61 -10.03 21.63
CA ARG A 127 17.36 -10.69 22.00
C ARG A 127 16.89 -11.58 20.86
N SER A 128 17.21 -12.87 20.94
CA SER A 128 16.83 -13.88 19.94
C SER A 128 15.41 -14.41 20.09
N ASP A 129 14.69 -14.00 21.15
CA ASP A 129 13.33 -14.42 21.50
C ASP A 129 12.23 -13.53 20.90
N ILE A 130 12.56 -12.64 19.95
CA ILE A 130 11.65 -11.65 19.37
C ILE A 130 11.19 -12.09 17.98
N ALA A 131 9.88 -12.04 17.76
CA ALA A 131 9.29 -12.09 16.42
C ALA A 131 8.98 -10.67 15.93
N TRP A 132 9.43 -10.35 14.71
CA TRP A 132 9.13 -9.08 14.04
C TRP A 132 8.01 -9.27 13.02
N TRP A 133 7.04 -8.36 13.01
CA TRP A 133 5.87 -8.42 12.13
C TRP A 133 5.62 -7.05 11.52
N ASP A 134 5.73 -6.95 10.19
CA ASP A 134 5.34 -5.75 9.44
C ASP A 134 3.99 -5.95 8.76
N LYS A 135 3.16 -4.91 8.82
CA LYS A 135 1.94 -4.79 8.02
C LYS A 135 2.00 -3.49 7.24
N VAL A 136 2.02 -3.59 5.91
CA VAL A 136 1.92 -2.43 5.03
C VAL A 136 0.45 -2.04 4.91
N GLU A 137 0.12 -0.82 5.30
CA GLU A 137 -1.21 -0.25 5.07
C GLU A 137 -1.29 0.25 3.62
N ARG A 138 -2.33 -0.18 2.90
CA ARG A 138 -2.47 0.09 1.46
C ARG A 138 -3.27 1.33 1.15
N VAL A 139 -4.07 1.79 2.12
CA VAL A 139 -5.00 2.89 1.97
C VAL A 139 -4.47 4.11 2.69
N ARG A 140 -4.49 5.24 2.00
CA ARG A 140 -4.02 6.49 2.57
C ARG A 140 -5.12 7.16 3.40
N PRO A 141 -4.79 7.96 4.43
CA PRO A 141 -5.79 8.72 5.18
C PRO A 141 -6.67 9.60 4.29
N GLU A 142 -6.13 10.17 3.21
CA GLU A 142 -6.91 10.94 2.23
C GLU A 142 -8.01 10.11 1.54
N ASP A 143 -7.74 8.84 1.22
CA ASP A 143 -8.74 7.95 0.60
C ASP A 143 -9.89 7.67 1.57
N VAL A 144 -9.58 7.46 2.86
CA VAL A 144 -10.58 7.23 3.91
C VAL A 144 -11.46 8.46 4.11
N GLY A 145 -10.85 9.65 4.18
CA GLY A 145 -11.57 10.91 4.32
C GLY A 145 -12.47 11.20 3.11
N ALA A 146 -11.96 10.99 1.90
CA ALA A 146 -12.72 11.17 0.68
C ALA A 146 -13.89 10.16 0.58
N ALA A 147 -13.68 8.90 0.97
CA ALA A 147 -14.75 7.91 1.01
C ALA A 147 -15.85 8.29 2.02
N ALA A 148 -15.47 8.77 3.20
CA ALA A 148 -16.41 9.22 4.23
C ALA A 148 -17.30 10.38 3.74
N ALA A 149 -16.78 11.29 2.92
CA ALA A 149 -17.56 12.38 2.31
C ALA A 149 -18.68 11.88 1.38
N LEU A 150 -18.52 10.68 0.81
CA LEU A 150 -19.53 9.98 0.00
C LEU A 150 -20.38 9.00 0.83
N GLY A 151 -20.25 9.00 2.15
CA GLY A 151 -20.92 8.05 3.05
C GLY A 151 -20.29 6.65 3.06
N GLY A 152 -19.08 6.50 2.53
CA GLY A 152 -18.28 5.28 2.55
C GLY A 152 -17.47 5.09 3.83
N SER A 153 -16.86 3.91 3.97
CA SER A 153 -16.00 3.56 5.11
C SER A 153 -15.05 2.42 4.75
N VAL A 154 -13.98 2.24 5.52
CA VAL A 154 -13.14 1.04 5.42
C VAL A 154 -13.82 -0.09 6.23
N PRO A 155 -14.21 -1.21 5.60
CA PRO A 155 -14.84 -2.31 6.33
C PRO A 155 -13.86 -2.98 7.32
N PRO A 156 -14.37 -3.66 8.37
CA PRO A 156 -13.52 -4.42 9.30
C PRO A 156 -12.69 -5.48 8.57
N ALA A 157 -11.42 -5.65 8.95
CA ALA A 157 -10.48 -6.55 8.27
C ALA A 157 -10.88 -8.04 8.26
N ASN A 158 -11.76 -8.46 9.16
CA ASN A 158 -12.20 -9.84 9.29
C ASN A 158 -13.56 -10.14 8.62
N LEU A 159 -14.20 -9.14 8.00
CA LEU A 159 -15.53 -9.31 7.40
C LEU A 159 -15.54 -10.39 6.30
N TRP A 160 -14.48 -10.50 5.49
CA TRP A 160 -14.36 -11.56 4.47
C TRP A 160 -14.48 -12.98 5.04
N GLN A 161 -13.87 -13.22 6.20
CA GLN A 161 -13.92 -14.52 6.88
C GLN A 161 -15.26 -14.75 7.57
N GLN A 162 -15.92 -13.69 8.04
CA GLN A 162 -17.20 -13.77 8.75
C GLN A 162 -18.38 -14.13 7.84
N VAL A 163 -18.34 -13.79 6.54
CA VAL A 163 -19.39 -14.19 5.59
C VAL A 163 -19.50 -15.72 5.57
N GLN A 164 -20.65 -16.30 5.93
CA GLN A 164 -20.85 -17.75 5.93
C GLN A 164 -21.35 -18.25 4.58
N GLY A 165 -21.02 -19.50 4.23
CA GLY A 165 -21.44 -20.12 2.96
C GLY A 165 -20.68 -19.58 1.73
N MET A 166 -21.26 -19.78 0.54
CA MET A 166 -20.74 -19.31 -0.75
C MET A 166 -19.28 -19.69 -1.03
N ALA A 167 -18.88 -20.91 -0.63
CA ALA A 167 -17.47 -21.32 -0.68
C ALA A 167 -16.91 -21.31 -2.11
N ALA A 168 -17.72 -21.70 -3.10
CA ALA A 168 -17.31 -21.73 -4.50
C ALA A 168 -17.16 -20.29 -5.06
N GLU A 169 -18.10 -19.41 -4.75
CA GLU A 169 -18.12 -18.01 -5.16
C GLU A 169 -16.96 -17.26 -4.51
N LYS A 170 -16.70 -17.49 -3.21
CA LYS A 170 -15.54 -16.95 -2.51
C LYS A 170 -14.23 -17.37 -3.17
N ALA A 171 -14.09 -18.66 -3.48
CA ALA A 171 -12.88 -19.17 -4.15
C ALA A 171 -12.70 -18.54 -5.55
N LEU A 172 -13.80 -18.34 -6.28
CA LEU A 172 -13.78 -17.68 -7.59
C LEU A 172 -13.36 -16.21 -7.47
N ILE A 173 -13.99 -15.45 -6.57
CA ILE A 173 -13.68 -14.04 -6.31
C ILE A 173 -12.24 -13.88 -5.80
N GLU A 174 -11.80 -14.74 -4.90
CA GLU A 174 -10.44 -14.70 -4.38
C GLU A 174 -9.44 -14.80 -5.54
N ARG A 175 -9.63 -15.76 -6.44
CA ARG A 175 -8.74 -16.02 -7.58
C ARG A 175 -8.84 -14.97 -8.69
N ARG A 176 -10.04 -14.50 -9.01
CA ARG A 176 -10.29 -13.65 -10.19
C ARG A 176 -10.27 -12.16 -9.87
N ILE A 177 -10.49 -11.77 -8.62
CA ILE A 177 -10.66 -10.38 -8.21
C ILE A 177 -9.64 -10.00 -7.14
N VAL A 178 -9.66 -10.70 -6.01
CA VAL A 178 -8.83 -10.30 -4.86
C VAL A 178 -7.35 -10.47 -5.16
N LEU A 179 -6.90 -11.65 -5.61
CA LEU A 179 -5.48 -11.91 -5.84
C LEU A 179 -4.87 -10.96 -6.87
N PRO A 180 -5.46 -10.75 -8.07
CA PRO A 180 -4.92 -9.80 -9.03
C PRO A 180 -4.79 -8.37 -8.49
N LEU A 181 -5.80 -7.87 -7.78
CA LEU A 181 -5.77 -6.52 -7.21
C LEU A 181 -4.84 -6.40 -6.01
N SER A 182 -4.71 -7.46 -5.21
CA SER A 182 -3.91 -7.45 -3.99
C SER A 182 -2.42 -7.74 -4.22
N GLN A 183 -2.06 -8.31 -5.38
CA GLN A 183 -0.70 -8.64 -5.80
C GLN A 183 -0.46 -8.30 -7.29
N PRO A 184 -0.46 -7.01 -7.67
CA PRO A 184 -0.38 -6.57 -9.07
C PRO A 184 0.86 -7.10 -9.80
N SER A 185 2.03 -7.05 -9.15
CA SER A 185 3.29 -7.51 -9.75
C SER A 185 3.26 -9.00 -10.11
N LEU A 186 2.61 -9.83 -9.28
CA LEU A 186 2.45 -11.26 -9.56
C LEU A 186 1.41 -11.48 -10.67
N ALA A 187 0.35 -10.68 -10.70
CA ALA A 187 -0.64 -10.73 -11.77
C ALA A 187 -0.01 -10.39 -13.13
N ASP A 188 0.82 -9.35 -13.18
CA ASP A 188 1.57 -8.94 -14.37
C ASP A 188 2.56 -10.02 -14.84
N GLU A 189 3.30 -10.65 -13.92
CA GLU A 189 4.21 -11.77 -14.22
C GLU A 189 3.48 -12.94 -14.91
N HIS A 190 2.24 -13.21 -14.51
CA HIS A 190 1.40 -14.26 -15.07
C HIS A 190 0.48 -13.79 -16.21
N GLY A 191 0.59 -12.52 -16.67
CA GLY A 191 -0.24 -11.95 -17.73
C GLY A 191 -1.72 -11.85 -17.38
N VAL A 192 -2.06 -11.82 -16.08
CA VAL A 192 -3.43 -11.70 -15.58
C VAL A 192 -3.78 -10.23 -15.48
N ARG A 193 -4.70 -9.76 -16.32
CA ARG A 193 -5.22 -8.39 -16.24
C ARG A 193 -6.08 -8.22 -14.99
N GLU A 194 -5.76 -7.20 -14.20
CA GLU A 194 -6.58 -6.79 -13.06
C GLU A 194 -8.02 -6.45 -13.48
N PRO A 195 -9.05 -6.93 -12.77
CA PRO A 195 -10.42 -6.55 -13.06
C PRO A 195 -10.69 -5.10 -12.62
N ARG A 196 -11.38 -4.36 -13.47
CA ARG A 196 -11.79 -2.97 -13.20
C ARG A 196 -13.26 -2.84 -12.83
N ALA A 197 -14.07 -3.78 -13.30
CA ALA A 197 -15.49 -3.83 -13.00
C ALA A 197 -15.98 -5.27 -12.84
N VAL A 198 -16.96 -5.46 -11.96
CA VAL A 198 -17.62 -6.75 -11.69
C VAL A 198 -19.12 -6.53 -11.64
N MET A 199 -19.87 -7.46 -12.23
CA MET A 199 -21.32 -7.50 -12.11
C MET A 199 -21.74 -8.65 -11.20
N LEU A 200 -22.51 -8.34 -10.15
CA LEU A 200 -23.16 -9.31 -9.28
C LEU A 200 -24.64 -9.38 -9.65
N PHE A 201 -25.16 -10.58 -9.88
CA PHE A 201 -26.56 -10.74 -10.21
C PHE A 201 -27.15 -11.97 -9.53
N GLY A 202 -28.46 -11.92 -9.32
CA GLY A 202 -29.22 -12.99 -8.69
C GLY A 202 -30.39 -12.45 -7.88
N PRO A 203 -31.20 -13.32 -7.30
CA PRO A 203 -32.39 -12.92 -6.54
C PRO A 203 -32.10 -11.88 -5.44
N PRO A 204 -33.09 -11.08 -5.03
CA PRO A 204 -32.95 -10.20 -3.87
C PRO A 204 -32.69 -11.03 -2.60
N GLY A 205 -31.94 -10.46 -1.65
CA GLY A 205 -31.63 -11.13 -0.38
C GLY A 205 -30.50 -12.17 -0.42
N THR A 206 -29.82 -12.37 -1.56
CA THR A 206 -28.65 -13.25 -1.67
C THR A 206 -27.34 -12.64 -1.17
N GLY A 207 -27.39 -11.47 -0.51
CA GLY A 207 -26.22 -10.87 0.13
C GLY A 207 -25.20 -10.22 -0.82
N LYS A 208 -25.59 -9.79 -2.03
CA LYS A 208 -24.72 -9.10 -3.02
C LYS A 208 -23.93 -7.94 -2.39
N THR A 209 -24.61 -7.05 -1.68
CA THR A 209 -24.02 -5.90 -0.96
C THR A 209 -23.06 -6.35 0.14
N THR A 210 -23.46 -7.34 0.94
CA THR A 210 -22.61 -7.93 1.99
C THR A 210 -21.34 -8.52 1.38
N PHE A 211 -21.46 -9.19 0.24
CA PHE A 211 -20.35 -9.82 -0.45
C PHE A 211 -19.39 -8.79 -1.06
N ALA A 212 -19.91 -7.74 -1.69
CA ALA A 212 -19.10 -6.63 -2.18
C ALA A 212 -18.32 -5.93 -1.05
N ARG A 213 -18.99 -5.69 0.09
CA ARG A 213 -18.34 -5.13 1.29
C ARG A 213 -17.27 -6.05 1.86
N ALA A 214 -17.49 -7.36 1.80
CA ALA A 214 -16.51 -8.37 2.20
C ALA A 214 -15.29 -8.41 1.26
N VAL A 215 -15.47 -8.15 -0.04
CA VAL A 215 -14.34 -8.00 -0.98
C VAL A 215 -13.52 -6.75 -0.65
N ALA A 216 -14.18 -5.61 -0.36
CA ALA A 216 -13.48 -4.40 0.08
C ALA A 216 -12.69 -4.65 1.38
N SER A 217 -13.28 -5.36 2.35
CA SER A 217 -12.58 -5.83 3.56
C SER A 217 -11.34 -6.66 3.23
N ARG A 218 -11.47 -7.63 2.31
CA ARG A 218 -10.38 -8.52 1.91
C ARG A 218 -9.23 -7.79 1.22
N LEU A 219 -9.55 -6.73 0.46
CA LEU A 219 -8.58 -5.85 -0.20
C LEU A 219 -8.00 -4.79 0.76
N GLY A 220 -8.68 -4.56 1.89
CA GLY A 220 -8.38 -3.47 2.82
C GLY A 220 -8.75 -2.09 2.28
N TRP A 221 -9.64 -2.00 1.28
CA TRP A 221 -9.99 -0.76 0.58
C TRP A 221 -11.20 -0.06 1.20
N PRO A 222 -11.34 1.27 1.04
CA PRO A 222 -12.60 1.96 1.30
C PRO A 222 -13.73 1.38 0.44
N PHE A 223 -14.90 1.24 1.04
CA PHE A 223 -16.13 0.84 0.38
C PHE A 223 -17.07 2.05 0.29
N VAL A 224 -17.42 2.45 -0.93
CA VAL A 224 -18.38 3.53 -1.20
C VAL A 224 -19.60 2.93 -1.89
N GLU A 225 -20.78 3.16 -1.32
CA GLU A 225 -22.04 2.67 -1.84
C GLU A 225 -22.84 3.82 -2.45
N LEU A 226 -23.03 3.78 -3.76
CA LEU A 226 -23.81 4.76 -4.50
C LEU A 226 -25.23 4.22 -4.68
N PHE A 227 -26.18 4.93 -4.07
CA PHE A 227 -27.60 4.65 -4.26
C PHE A 227 -28.16 5.65 -5.27
N PRO A 228 -28.85 5.20 -6.33
CA PRO A 228 -29.55 6.07 -7.27
C PRO A 228 -30.40 7.16 -6.59
N SER A 229 -31.12 6.78 -5.54
CA SER A 229 -31.95 7.69 -4.72
C SER A 229 -31.16 8.83 -4.04
N ARG A 230 -29.89 8.61 -3.67
CA ARG A 230 -29.04 9.65 -3.07
C ARG A 230 -28.43 10.58 -4.12
N LEU A 231 -28.20 10.09 -5.33
CA LEU A 231 -27.63 10.90 -6.43
C LEU A 231 -28.61 12.01 -6.88
N GLY A 232 -29.91 11.76 -6.77
CA GLY A 232 -30.96 12.73 -7.12
C GLY A 232 -31.01 13.99 -6.24
N VAL A 233 -30.26 14.04 -5.13
CA VAL A 233 -30.18 15.23 -4.25
C VAL A 233 -29.33 16.35 -4.89
N SER A 234 -28.48 16.05 -5.87
CA SER A 234 -27.71 17.08 -6.59
C SER A 234 -28.64 18.05 -7.30
N ALA A 235 -28.25 19.33 -7.31
CA ALA A 235 -28.96 20.39 -8.03
C ALA A 235 -29.02 20.14 -9.55
N ALA A 236 -28.10 19.33 -10.07
CA ALA A 236 -28.05 18.90 -11.48
C ALA A 236 -28.77 17.55 -11.72
N GLY A 237 -29.58 17.08 -10.76
CA GLY A 237 -30.30 15.82 -10.84
C GLY A 237 -29.39 14.59 -10.74
N VAL A 238 -29.93 13.41 -11.06
CA VAL A 238 -29.23 12.12 -10.89
C VAL A 238 -27.95 12.06 -11.74
N ALA A 239 -27.98 12.55 -12.99
CA ALA A 239 -26.81 12.54 -13.87
C ALA A 239 -25.68 13.45 -13.33
N GLY A 240 -26.03 14.63 -12.81
CA GLY A 240 -25.08 15.53 -12.17
C GLY A 240 -24.49 14.94 -10.89
N GLY A 241 -25.34 14.38 -10.01
CA GLY A 241 -24.89 13.71 -8.79
C GLY A 241 -23.98 12.51 -9.08
N LEU A 242 -24.22 11.78 -10.18
CA LEU A 242 -23.35 10.71 -10.62
C LEU A 242 -21.98 11.23 -11.05
N SER A 243 -21.94 12.30 -11.86
CA SER A 243 -20.69 12.96 -12.26
C SER A 243 -19.90 13.44 -11.04
N GLU A 244 -20.55 14.14 -10.11
CA GLU A 244 -19.93 14.65 -8.86
C GLU A 244 -19.36 13.50 -8.01
N ALA A 245 -20.12 12.41 -7.85
CA ALA A 245 -19.67 11.24 -7.10
C ALA A 245 -18.44 10.59 -7.75
N PHE A 246 -18.45 10.40 -9.08
CA PHE A 246 -17.32 9.82 -9.80
C PHE A 246 -16.09 10.73 -9.84
N GLU A 247 -16.27 12.05 -9.86
CA GLU A 247 -15.18 13.02 -9.70
C GLU A 247 -14.53 12.95 -8.32
N ALA A 248 -15.33 12.77 -7.26
CA ALA A 248 -14.81 12.58 -5.91
C ALA A 248 -14.06 11.24 -5.78
N LEU A 249 -14.63 10.16 -6.32
CA LEU A 249 -13.99 8.84 -6.42
C LEU A 249 -12.69 8.89 -7.24
N ALA A 250 -12.62 9.77 -8.24
CA ALA A 250 -11.44 9.91 -9.08
C ALA A 250 -10.19 10.40 -8.33
N ARG A 251 -10.36 10.95 -7.13
CA ARG A 251 -9.26 11.43 -6.27
C ARG A 251 -8.65 10.35 -5.39
N MET A 252 -9.30 9.20 -5.25
CA MET A 252 -8.85 8.11 -4.37
C MET A 252 -7.89 7.18 -5.11
N GLU A 253 -6.81 6.71 -4.48
CA GLU A 253 -5.92 5.72 -5.09
C GLU A 253 -6.58 4.33 -5.08
N HIS A 254 -7.14 3.95 -3.92
CA HIS A 254 -7.79 2.66 -3.71
C HIS A 254 -9.25 2.85 -3.30
N VAL A 255 -10.19 2.23 -4.01
CA VAL A 255 -11.61 2.23 -3.63
C VAL A 255 -12.38 1.09 -4.31
N LEU A 256 -13.30 0.48 -3.57
CA LEU A 256 -14.36 -0.35 -4.12
C LEU A 256 -15.66 0.46 -4.13
N VAL A 257 -16.17 0.72 -5.32
CA VAL A 257 -17.42 1.45 -5.54
C VAL A 257 -18.52 0.42 -5.79
N PHE A 258 -19.58 0.43 -4.98
CA PHE A 258 -20.72 -0.46 -5.15
C PHE A 258 -21.94 0.34 -5.61
N ILE A 259 -22.55 -0.08 -6.70
CA ILE A 259 -23.85 0.44 -7.17
C ILE A 259 -24.86 -0.69 -7.05
N ASP A 260 -25.77 -0.57 -6.09
CA ASP A 260 -26.88 -1.51 -5.95
C ASP A 260 -28.03 -1.12 -6.88
N GLU A 261 -28.86 -2.11 -7.25
CA GLU A 261 -30.04 -1.92 -8.11
C GLU A 261 -29.73 -1.07 -9.35
N VAL A 262 -28.60 -1.38 -10.00
CA VAL A 262 -28.07 -0.56 -11.11
C VAL A 262 -29.05 -0.45 -12.28
N GLU A 263 -30.01 -1.38 -12.40
CA GLU A 263 -31.12 -1.30 -13.34
C GLU A 263 -31.93 0.00 -13.24
N GLU A 264 -31.95 0.70 -12.10
CA GLU A 264 -32.62 2.00 -11.97
C GLU A 264 -31.95 3.12 -12.79
N ILE A 265 -30.64 3.02 -13.02
CA ILE A 265 -29.84 4.05 -13.70
C ILE A 265 -29.12 3.54 -14.96
N ALA A 266 -29.27 2.25 -15.26
CA ALA A 266 -28.72 1.56 -16.42
C ALA A 266 -29.79 0.80 -17.22
N ALA A 267 -31.07 1.15 -17.04
CA ALA A 267 -32.17 0.57 -17.81
C ALA A 267 -31.97 0.75 -19.33
N SER A 268 -32.50 -0.19 -20.11
CA SER A 268 -32.55 -0.06 -21.57
C SER A 268 -33.17 1.27 -21.98
N ARG A 269 -32.54 1.98 -22.93
CA ARG A 269 -33.00 3.30 -23.40
C ARG A 269 -34.38 3.29 -24.03
N ASP A 270 -34.80 2.12 -24.53
CA ASP A 270 -36.13 1.91 -25.11
C ASP A 270 -37.20 1.58 -24.05
N ALA A 271 -36.79 1.41 -22.78
CA ALA A 271 -37.72 1.12 -21.69
C ALA A 271 -38.54 2.36 -21.31
N PRO A 272 -39.85 2.21 -21.04
CA PRO A 272 -40.69 3.31 -20.56
C PRO A 272 -40.14 3.92 -19.26
N GLY A 273 -39.91 5.23 -19.25
CA GLY A 273 -39.40 5.95 -18.07
C GLY A 273 -37.87 5.92 -17.91
N ALA A 274 -37.12 5.36 -18.86
CA ALA A 274 -35.67 5.39 -18.83
C ALA A 274 -35.13 6.82 -19.02
N ASP A 275 -34.23 7.25 -18.13
CA ASP A 275 -33.50 8.50 -18.28
C ASP A 275 -32.20 8.25 -19.08
N VAL A 276 -32.29 8.49 -20.39
CA VAL A 276 -31.16 8.31 -21.32
C VAL A 276 -29.95 9.17 -20.94
N GLY A 277 -30.16 10.34 -20.32
CA GLY A 277 -29.09 11.21 -19.85
C GLY A 277 -28.28 10.57 -18.73
N VAL A 278 -28.98 9.99 -17.74
CA VAL A 278 -28.35 9.27 -16.62
C VAL A 278 -27.59 8.03 -17.10
N VAL A 279 -28.18 7.23 -17.99
CA VAL A 279 -27.54 6.03 -18.56
C VAL A 279 -26.24 6.41 -19.29
N ASN A 280 -26.27 7.49 -20.09
CA ASN A 280 -25.08 7.95 -20.81
C ASN A 280 -23.97 8.43 -19.86
N GLU A 281 -24.32 9.19 -18.81
CA GLU A 281 -23.31 9.65 -17.84
C GLU A 281 -22.73 8.48 -17.04
N LEU A 282 -23.53 7.46 -16.72
CA LEU A 282 -23.05 6.25 -16.07
C LEU A 282 -22.05 5.50 -16.95
N LEU A 283 -22.36 5.27 -18.22
CA LEU A 283 -21.47 4.59 -19.15
C LEU A 283 -20.14 5.34 -19.31
N LYS A 284 -20.19 6.67 -19.41
CA LYS A 284 -19.00 7.54 -19.46
C LYS A 284 -18.18 7.41 -18.18
N SER A 285 -18.82 7.50 -17.01
CA SER A 285 -18.18 7.37 -15.70
C SER A 285 -17.51 6.02 -15.51
N ILE A 286 -18.13 4.93 -15.99
CA ILE A 286 -17.55 3.58 -15.97
C ILE A 286 -16.26 3.52 -16.78
N VAL A 287 -16.27 4.04 -18.01
CA VAL A 287 -15.08 4.06 -18.87
C VAL A 287 -13.94 4.82 -18.19
N THR A 288 -14.20 6.03 -17.70
CA THR A 288 -13.19 6.83 -16.99
C THR A 288 -12.67 6.14 -15.73
N SER A 289 -13.53 5.46 -14.97
CA SER A 289 -13.13 4.72 -13.76
C SER A 289 -12.19 3.55 -14.11
N ARG A 290 -12.44 2.84 -15.21
CA ARG A 290 -11.66 1.66 -15.65
C ARG A 290 -10.24 1.99 -16.11
N GLU A 291 -9.95 3.25 -16.47
CA GLU A 291 -8.61 3.69 -16.87
C GLU A 291 -7.63 3.75 -15.69
N ARG A 292 -8.14 3.81 -14.46
CA ARG A 292 -7.33 3.93 -13.25
C ARG A 292 -7.09 2.55 -12.62
N PRO A 293 -5.83 2.16 -12.35
CA PRO A 293 -5.54 0.93 -11.62
C PRO A 293 -6.00 1.02 -10.17
N GLN A 294 -6.01 -0.12 -9.46
CA GLN A 294 -6.29 -0.17 -8.02
C GLN A 294 -7.69 0.35 -7.61
N ARG A 295 -8.65 0.33 -8.54
CA ARG A 295 -10.06 0.63 -8.27
C ARG A 295 -10.94 -0.48 -8.81
N LEU A 296 -12.04 -0.74 -8.10
CA LEU A 296 -13.00 -1.77 -8.49
C LEU A 296 -14.42 -1.21 -8.43
N LEU A 297 -15.08 -1.19 -9.58
CA LEU A 297 -16.52 -0.93 -9.65
C LEU A 297 -17.29 -2.24 -9.56
N VAL A 298 -18.18 -2.38 -8.59
CA VAL A 298 -19.07 -3.53 -8.44
C VAL A 298 -20.51 -3.06 -8.62
N CYS A 299 -21.18 -3.57 -9.64
CA CYS A 299 -22.59 -3.26 -9.89
C CYS A 299 -23.44 -4.49 -9.57
N ALA A 300 -24.52 -4.30 -8.82
CA ALA A 300 -25.46 -5.36 -8.49
C ALA A 300 -26.81 -5.14 -9.18
N THR A 301 -27.42 -6.24 -9.63
CA THR A 301 -28.76 -6.24 -10.21
C THR A 301 -29.56 -7.46 -9.79
N ASN A 302 -30.89 -7.34 -9.75
CA ASN A 302 -31.77 -8.49 -9.60
C ASN A 302 -32.13 -9.14 -10.96
N SER A 303 -32.00 -8.39 -12.06
CA SER A 303 -32.31 -8.88 -13.41
C SER A 303 -31.46 -8.22 -14.48
N ILE A 304 -30.52 -8.99 -15.04
CA ILE A 304 -29.68 -8.56 -16.16
C ILE A 304 -30.51 -8.16 -17.39
N ALA A 305 -31.69 -8.74 -17.58
CA ALA A 305 -32.54 -8.49 -18.74
C ALA A 305 -33.05 -7.05 -18.84
N LEU A 306 -33.00 -6.28 -17.74
CA LEU A 306 -33.44 -4.89 -17.69
C LEU A 306 -32.36 -3.90 -18.14
N LEU A 307 -31.10 -4.36 -18.22
CA LEU A 307 -29.95 -3.49 -18.44
C LEU A 307 -29.73 -3.15 -19.91
N ASP A 308 -29.25 -1.94 -20.16
CA ASP A 308 -28.81 -1.48 -21.47
C ASP A 308 -27.70 -2.39 -22.02
N ALA A 309 -27.79 -2.76 -23.30
CA ALA A 309 -26.84 -3.67 -23.93
C ALA A 309 -25.40 -3.13 -23.94
N ALA A 310 -25.20 -1.82 -23.98
CA ALA A 310 -23.88 -1.20 -23.89
C ALA A 310 -23.26 -1.35 -22.50
N PHE A 311 -24.08 -1.42 -21.45
CA PHE A 311 -23.62 -1.65 -20.07
C PHE A 311 -23.01 -3.05 -19.90
N LEU A 312 -23.54 -4.04 -20.61
CA LEU A 312 -23.08 -5.44 -20.56
C LEU A 312 -21.89 -5.74 -21.47
N ARG A 313 -21.43 -4.76 -22.27
CA ARG A 313 -20.28 -4.97 -23.17
C ARG A 313 -19.00 -5.17 -22.39
N HIS A 314 -18.20 -6.12 -22.87
CA HIS A 314 -16.87 -6.39 -22.34
C HIS A 314 -15.94 -5.25 -22.78
N GLY A 315 -15.18 -4.70 -21.84
CA GLY A 315 -14.35 -3.49 -22.01
C GLY A 315 -14.36 -2.70 -20.72
#